data_AF-A0A5J4PJ73-F1
#
_entry.id   AF-A0A5J4PJ73-F1
#
_cell.length_a   1.000
_cell.length_b   1.000
_cell.length_c   1.000
_cell.angle_alpha   90.00
_cell.angle_beta   90.00
_cell.angle_gamma   90.00
#
_symmetry.space_group_name_H-M   'P 1'
#
loop_
_entity.id
_entity.type
_entity.pdbx_description
1 polymer ?
#
loop_
_entity_poly.entity_id
_entity_poly.type
_entity_poly.pdbx_seq_one_letter_code
_entity_poly.pdbx_strand_id
1 'polypeptide(L)' 'AFRGGTALHKLYLTPRIRYSEDIDLVQINLEPINPILKCIRETLSFLGTKRTVKQHIHNNTVIYRFDTEIPPIIKSSSIS' A
#
# COMPACT_ATOMS: atom_id res chain seq x y z
N ALA A 1 5.34 -7.39 -11.00
CA ALA A 1 6.36 -6.32 -11.13
C ALA A 1 5.79 -5.01 -10.57
N PHE A 2 6.63 -4.00 -10.32
CA PHE A 2 6.15 -2.65 -10.02
C PHE A 2 5.71 -1.94 -11.30
N ARG A 3 4.71 -1.07 -11.22
CA ARG A 3 4.29 -0.22 -12.34
C ARG A 3 4.52 1.25 -12.00
N GLY A 4 5.21 1.96 -12.90
CA GLY A 4 5.47 3.40 -12.79
C GLY A 4 6.81 3.75 -12.15
N GLY A 5 7.42 4.86 -12.60
CA GLY A 5 8.71 5.34 -12.09
C GLY A 5 8.69 5.70 -10.61
N THR A 6 7.54 6.13 -10.09
CA THR A 6 7.35 6.51 -8.69
C THR A 6 7.54 5.36 -7.71
N ALA A 7 7.20 4.11 -8.06
CA ALA A 7 7.44 2.95 -7.20
C ALA A 7 8.94 2.71 -6.93
N LEU A 8 9.78 2.84 -7.97
CA LEU A 8 11.23 2.73 -7.85
C LEU A 8 11.81 3.90 -7.05
N HIS A 9 11.34 5.13 -7.31
CA HIS A 9 11.73 6.32 -6.55
C HIS A 9 11.42 6.18 -5.04
N LYS A 10 10.30 5.53 -4.68
CA LYS A 10 9.91 5.29 -3.28
C LYS A 10 10.84 4.28 -2.57
N LEU A 11 11.36 3.27 -3.27
CA LEU A 11 12.15 2.20 -2.65
C LEU A 11 13.65 2.49 -2.64
N TYR A 12 14.18 3.12 -3.70
CA TYR A 12 15.62 3.13 -3.99
C TYR A 12 16.31 4.51 -3.96
N LEU A 13 15.60 5.62 -3.69
CA LEU A 13 16.22 6.95 -3.59
C LEU A 13 16.44 7.43 -2.15
N THR A 14 17.57 8.11 -1.93
CA THR A 14 17.96 8.73 -0.66
C THR A 14 18.35 10.20 -0.91
N PRO A 15 17.80 11.18 -0.16
CA PRO A 15 16.79 11.02 0.89
C PRO A 15 15.41 10.71 0.27
N ARG A 16 14.64 9.84 0.93
CA ARG A 16 13.31 9.47 0.47
C ARG A 16 12.37 10.67 0.62
N ILE A 17 11.97 11.28 -0.50
CA ILE A 17 11.10 12.45 -0.49
C ILE A 17 9.65 11.97 -0.28
N ARG A 18 9.21 12.00 0.99
CA ARG A 18 7.92 11.52 1.52
C ARG A 18 7.70 10.00 1.41
N TYR A 19 7.19 9.44 2.50
CA TYR A 19 6.60 8.10 2.49
C TYR A 19 5.27 8.18 1.75
N SER A 20 5.11 7.41 0.68
CA SER A 20 3.79 7.15 0.13
C SER A 20 3.27 5.84 0.71
N GLU A 21 2.03 5.84 1.16
CA GLU A 21 1.36 4.63 1.66
C GLU A 21 0.97 3.66 0.53
N ASP A 22 0.90 4.15 -0.71
CA ASP A 22 0.47 3.37 -1.88
C ASP A 22 1.61 2.66 -2.61
N ILE A 23 1.39 1.39 -2.98
CA ILE A 23 2.27 0.56 -3.83
C ILE A 23 1.48 0.04 -5.03
N ASP A 24 1.95 0.36 -6.24
CA ASP A 24 1.35 -0.10 -7.50
C ASP A 24 2.07 -1.33 -8.04
N LEU A 25 1.32 -2.43 -8.17
CA LEU A 25 1.79 -3.69 -8.72
C LEU A 25 1.10 -4.00 -10.04
N VAL A 26 1.84 -4.61 -10.96
CA VAL A 26 1.30 -5.17 -12.21
C VAL A 26 1.52 -6.67 -12.26
N GLN A 27 0.47 -7.38 -12.63
CA GLN A 27 0.51 -8.80 -12.94
C GLN A 27 1.24 -9.00 -14.28
N ILE A 28 2.26 -9.84 -14.28
CA ILE A 28 3.14 -10.07 -15.44
C ILE A 28 2.52 -11.11 -16.37
N ASN A 29 2.02 -12.21 -15.80
CA ASN A 29 1.45 -13.33 -16.55
C ASN A 29 -0.08 -13.27 -16.52
N LEU A 30 -0.75 -13.52 -17.64
CA LEU A 30 -2.21 -13.47 -17.72
C LEU A 30 -2.84 -14.71 -17.07
N GLU A 31 -3.23 -14.57 -15.79
CA GLU A 31 -3.78 -15.63 -14.95
C GLU A 31 -4.87 -15.06 -14.02
N PRO A 32 -5.67 -15.89 -13.34
CA PRO A 32 -6.59 -15.39 -12.33
C PRO A 32 -5.87 -14.56 -11.25
N ILE A 33 -6.45 -13.42 -10.84
CA ILE A 33 -5.85 -12.53 -9.84
C ILE A 33 -5.95 -13.06 -8.40
N ASN A 34 -6.88 -14.00 -8.13
CA ASN A 34 -7.20 -14.46 -6.78
C ASN A 34 -6.01 -15.11 -6.02
N PRO A 35 -5.20 -16.02 -6.63
CA PRO A 35 -4.01 -16.56 -5.99
C PRO A 35 -3.01 -15.47 -5.57
N ILE A 36 -2.82 -14.43 -6.39
CA ILE A 36 -1.95 -13.30 -6.07
C ILE A 36 -2.52 -12.52 -4.87
N LEU A 37 -3.82 -12.24 -4.85
CA LEU A 37 -4.47 -11.56 -3.71
C LEU A 37 -4.37 -12.35 -2.41
N LYS A 38 -4.34 -13.69 -2.47
CA LYS A 38 -4.12 -14.57 -1.31
C LYS A 38 -2.67 -14.48 -0.82
N CYS A 39 -1.70 -14.57 -1.73
CA CYS A 39 -0.28 -14.42 -1.40
C CYS A 39 0.04 -13.05 -0.78
N ILE A 40 -0.53 -11.97 -1.33
CA ILE A 40 -0.40 -10.61 -0.76
C ILE A 40 -0.95 -10.57 0.67
N ARG A 41 -2.08 -11.24 0.95
CA ARG A 41 -2.65 -11.30 2.30
C ARG A 41 -1.76 -12.06 3.28
N GLU A 42 -1.16 -13.17 2.86
CA GLU A 42 -0.26 -13.96 3.70
C GLU A 42 1.04 -13.19 3.99
N THR A 43 1.62 -12.58 2.95
CA THR A 43 2.86 -11.78 3.03
C THR A 43 2.69 -10.56 3.93
N LEU A 44 1.54 -9.88 3.84
CA LEU A 44 1.24 -8.67 4.63
C LEU A 44 0.48 -8.96 5.92
N SER A 45 0.50 -10.21 6.40
CA SER A 45 -0.22 -10.62 7.63
C SER A 45 0.20 -9.83 8.88
N PHE A 46 1.42 -9.27 8.90
CA PHE A 46 1.90 -8.40 9.97
C PHE A 46 1.16 -7.06 10.07
N LEU A 47 0.47 -6.62 9.00
CA LEU A 47 -0.42 -5.44 9.02
C LEU A 47 -1.81 -5.77 9.59
N GLY A 48 -2.02 -7.01 10.05
CA GLY A 48 -3.29 -7.51 10.52
C GLY A 48 -4.07 -8.29 9.45
N THR A 49 -5.15 -8.94 9.90
CA THR A 49 -5.94 -9.86 9.07
C THR A 49 -7.13 -9.18 8.37
N LYS A 50 -7.53 -7.99 8.85
CA LYS A 50 -8.63 -7.20 8.26
C LYS A 50 -8.11 -6.40 7.07
N ARG A 51 -8.73 -6.62 5.91
CA ARG A 51 -8.48 -5.84 4.69
C ARG A 51 -9.78 -5.64 3.91
N THR A 52 -9.83 -4.58 3.12
CA THR A 52 -10.89 -4.37 2.13
C THR A 52 -10.31 -4.55 0.74
N VAL A 53 -10.99 -5.31 -0.12
CA VAL A 53 -10.64 -5.44 -1.53
C VAL A 53 -11.71 -4.73 -2.34
N LYS A 54 -11.34 -3.62 -3.00
CA LYS A 54 -12.20 -2.92 -3.97
C LYS A 54 -11.86 -3.42 -5.36
N GLN A 55 -12.83 -4.03 -6.02
CA GLN A 55 -12.66 -4.55 -7.37
C GLN A 55 -13.21 -3.55 -8.37
N HIS A 56 -12.44 -3.26 -9.40
CA HIS A 56 -12.87 -2.47 -10.56
C HIS A 56 -12.59 -3.25 -11.84
N ILE A 57 -13.13 -2.78 -12.95
CA ILE A 57 -13.01 -3.42 -14.27
C ILE A 57 -11.56 -3.64 -14.74
N HIS A 58 -10.61 -2.84 -14.26
CA HIS A 58 -9.20 -2.90 -14.70
C HIS A 58 -8.19 -3.09 -13.56
N ASN A 59 -8.60 -3.05 -12.29
CA ASN A 59 -7.69 -3.23 -11.16
C ASN A 59 -8.41 -3.73 -9.91
N ASN A 60 -7.61 -4.12 -8.91
CA ASN A 60 -8.07 -4.39 -7.56
C ASN A 60 -7.26 -3.50 -6.61
N THR A 61 -7.94 -2.78 -5.71
CA THR A 61 -7.31 -2.01 -4.66
C THR A 61 -7.47 -2.74 -3.34
N VAL A 62 -6.35 -3.13 -2.72
CA VAL A 62 -6.32 -3.80 -1.42
C VAL A 62 -5.93 -2.79 -0.35
N ILE A 63 -6.80 -2.57 0.63
CA ILE A 63 -6.61 -1.57 1.68
C ILE A 63 -6.42 -2.31 3.02
N TYR A 64 -5.29 -2.03 3.68
CA TYR A 64 -5.00 -2.44 5.05
C TYR A 64 -5.14 -1.23 5.97
N ARG A 65 -5.67 -1.45 7.17
CA ARG A 65 -5.73 -0.44 8.24
C ARG A 65 -5.13 -1.08 9.48
N PHE A 66 -4.16 -0.39 10.06
CA PHE A 66 -3.43 -0.83 11.24
C PHE A 66 -3.18 0.38 12.13
N ASP A 67 -2.98 0.12 13.43
CA ASP A 67 -2.66 1.17 14.39
C ASP A 67 -1.20 1.59 14.22
N THR A 68 -0.94 2.90 14.29
CA THR A 68 0.41 3.42 14.20
C THR A 68 1.12 3.27 15.54
N GLU A 69 2.42 2.98 15.52
CA GLU A 69 3.23 2.89 16.75
C GLU A 69 3.35 4.25 17.47
N ILE A 70 3.18 5.35 16.73
CA ILE A 70 3.24 6.72 17.24
C ILE A 70 1.93 7.42 16.88
N PRO A 71 1.26 8.11 17.82
CA PRO A 71 0.08 8.88 17.50
C PRO A 71 0.42 10.02 16.53
N PRO A 72 -0.49 10.39 15.61
CA PRO A 72 -0.26 11.48 14.68
C PRO A 72 0.03 12.78 15.44
N ILE A 73 1.09 13.49 15.04
CA ILE A 73 1.43 14.80 15.60
C ILE A 73 0.40 15.81 15.05
N ILE A 74 -0.66 16.04 15.82
CA ILE A 74 -1.62 17.10 15.53
C ILE A 74 -0.98 18.40 16.02
N LYS A 75 -0.53 19.26 15.08
CA LYS A 75 -0.21 20.65 15.44
C LYS A 75 -1.54 21.30 15.83
N SER A 76 -1.79 21.46 17.12
CA SER A 76 -2.86 22.36 17.58
C SER A 76 -2.43 23.78 17.22
N SER A 77 -3.02 24.34 16.18
CA SER A 77 -3.03 25.78 16.01
C SER A 77 -3.84 26.34 17.17
N SER A 78 -3.16 26.80 18.22
CA SER A 78 -3.76 27.65 19.23
C SER A 78 -4.23 28.91 18.51
N ILE A 79 -5.54 29.01 18.27
CA ILE A 79 -6.16 30.26 17.88
C ILE A 79 -6.12 31.13 19.15
N SER A 80 -5.18 32.07 19.17
CA SER A 80 -5.17 33.22 20.09
C SER A 80 -6.25 34.21 19.71
#